data_AF-A0A2N6APT2-F1
#
_entry.id   AF-A0A2N6APT2-F1
#
_cell.length_a   1.000
_cell.length_b   1.000
_cell.length_c   1.000
_cell.angle_alpha   90.00
_cell.angle_beta   90.00
_cell.angle_gamma   90.00
#
_symmetry.space_group_name_H-M   'P 1'
#
loop_
_entity.id
_entity.type
_entity.pdbx_description
1 polymer ?
#
loop_
_entity_poly.entity_id
_entity_poly.type
_entity_poly.pdbx_seq_one_letter_code
_entity_poly.pdbx_strand_id
1 'polypeptide(L)'
;LRFSLSLDGKIVAKQEINSFDIEKSIFMEKPVDVAIVVHDENDENVLSVEMPDFMLYVADGTIGGILDKYGEAESLTIEGSVKELDYISELEGLKYLSVLNSGIDDLRSLEKLKNLKILVVSGCDEIRDVSPIGELPKLESLVFRHCNSLEDIGPLSKLVNLRYIIMSGNINVEDISPLAELPNLEYVNISGSPKVKNISLLEDNENLQVDQN
;
A
#
# COMPACT_ATOMS: atom_id res chain seq x y z
N LEU A 1 -17.39 -14.78 -0.66
CA LEU A 1 -16.20 -14.61 -1.52
C LEU A 1 -16.63 -14.61 -2.98
N ARG A 2 -16.54 -13.45 -3.65
CA ARG A 2 -16.64 -13.36 -5.11
C ARG A 2 -15.26 -13.10 -5.68
N PHE A 3 -14.97 -13.64 -6.86
CA PHE A 3 -13.70 -13.39 -7.55
C PHE A 3 -13.96 -12.70 -8.87
N SER A 4 -13.12 -11.71 -9.18
CA SER A 4 -13.03 -11.14 -10.52
C SER A 4 -11.59 -11.12 -11.00
N LEU A 5 -11.35 -11.70 -12.16
CA LEU A 5 -10.07 -11.61 -12.86
C LEU A 5 -10.06 -10.30 -13.66
N SER A 6 -9.05 -9.45 -13.44
CA SER A 6 -8.87 -8.23 -14.21
C SER A 6 -7.62 -8.31 -15.08
N LEU A 7 -7.74 -7.84 -16.31
CA LEU A 7 -6.68 -7.74 -17.32
C LEU A 7 -6.70 -6.31 -17.86
N ASP A 8 -5.58 -5.59 -17.81
CA ASP A 8 -5.50 -4.16 -18.19
C ASP A 8 -6.60 -3.28 -17.56
N GLY A 9 -6.91 -3.53 -16.29
CA GLY A 9 -7.98 -2.83 -15.54
C GLY A 9 -9.42 -3.18 -15.96
N LYS A 10 -9.61 -4.18 -16.84
CA LYS A 10 -10.93 -4.68 -17.25
C LYS A 10 -11.21 -6.04 -16.66
N ILE A 11 -12.36 -6.17 -16.00
CA ILE A 11 -12.82 -7.46 -15.50
C ILE A 11 -13.14 -8.38 -16.70
N VAL A 12 -12.32 -9.42 -16.87
CA VAL A 12 -12.44 -10.42 -17.94
C VAL A 12 -13.17 -11.69 -17.48
N ALA A 13 -13.25 -11.93 -16.16
CA ALA A 13 -14.08 -12.99 -15.58
C ALA A 13 -14.68 -12.55 -14.23
N LYS A 14 -15.88 -13.03 -13.90
CA LYS A 14 -16.51 -12.93 -12.58
C LYS A 14 -17.09 -14.28 -12.20
N GLN A 15 -16.94 -14.73 -10.95
CA GLN A 15 -17.58 -15.96 -10.49
C GLN A 15 -17.89 -15.97 -8.99
N GLU A 16 -19.09 -16.44 -8.65
CA GLU A 16 -19.49 -16.82 -7.28
C GLU A 16 -19.09 -18.28 -7.03
N ILE A 17 -18.35 -18.53 -5.96
CA ILE A 17 -17.68 -19.81 -5.76
C ILE A 17 -17.66 -20.21 -4.28
N ASN A 18 -18.19 -21.40 -3.97
CA ASN A 18 -18.04 -22.05 -2.67
C ASN A 18 -16.81 -23.00 -2.62
N SER A 19 -16.23 -23.33 -3.77
CA SER A 19 -14.89 -23.96 -3.91
C SER A 19 -14.43 -23.87 -5.37
N PHE A 20 -13.23 -23.32 -5.64
CA PHE A 20 -12.69 -23.26 -7.01
C PHE A 20 -11.55 -24.25 -7.20
N ASP A 21 -11.63 -25.04 -8.25
CA ASP A 21 -10.58 -25.99 -8.63
C ASP A 21 -9.80 -25.44 -9.84
N ILE A 22 -8.73 -24.73 -9.51
CA ILE A 22 -7.95 -23.82 -10.37
C ILE A 22 -7.35 -24.51 -11.58
N GLU A 23 -6.93 -25.77 -11.40
CA GLU A 23 -6.08 -26.52 -12.32
C GLU A 23 -6.69 -26.73 -13.72
N LYS A 24 -7.98 -26.37 -13.90
CA LYS A 24 -8.73 -26.62 -15.14
C LYS A 24 -9.10 -25.37 -15.94
N SER A 25 -8.77 -24.17 -15.48
CA SER A 25 -9.19 -22.95 -16.18
C SER A 25 -8.32 -21.72 -15.89
N ILE A 26 -7.24 -21.58 -16.68
CA ILE A 26 -6.89 -20.44 -17.55
C ILE A 26 -5.50 -20.76 -18.11
N PHE A 27 -5.41 -21.00 -19.43
CA PHE A 27 -4.13 -21.08 -20.14
C PHE A 27 -3.95 -19.77 -20.93
N MET A 28 -2.87 -19.05 -20.66
CA MET A 28 -2.44 -17.88 -21.44
C MET A 28 -0.98 -18.06 -21.84
N GLU A 29 -0.67 -17.83 -23.12
CA GLU A 29 0.64 -18.15 -23.72
C GLU A 29 1.71 -17.05 -23.50
N LYS A 30 1.42 -16.01 -22.71
CA LYS A 30 2.29 -14.87 -22.43
C LYS A 30 2.07 -14.35 -21.01
N PRO A 31 3.10 -13.76 -20.37
CA PRO A 31 2.90 -13.00 -19.15
C PRO A 31 1.98 -11.81 -19.46
N VAL A 32 1.00 -11.60 -18.59
CA VAL A 32 0.12 -10.43 -18.57
C VAL A 32 -0.05 -10.06 -17.11
N ASP A 33 -0.12 -8.77 -16.81
CA ASP A 33 -0.40 -8.27 -15.47
C ASP A 33 -1.82 -8.71 -15.05
N VAL A 34 -1.87 -9.82 -14.31
CA VAL A 34 -3.11 -10.40 -13.81
C VAL A 34 -3.33 -9.92 -12.38
N ALA A 35 -4.34 -9.08 -12.22
CA ALA A 35 -4.88 -8.71 -10.93
C ALA A 35 -5.98 -9.71 -10.53
N ILE A 36 -5.69 -10.54 -9.52
CA ILE A 36 -6.71 -11.37 -8.86
C ILE A 36 -7.43 -10.49 -7.86
N VAL A 37 -8.68 -10.13 -8.16
CA VAL A 37 -9.51 -9.29 -7.28
C VAL A 37 -10.45 -10.18 -6.47
N VAL A 38 -10.17 -10.29 -5.17
CA VAL A 38 -10.95 -11.04 -4.18
C VAL A 38 -11.91 -10.09 -3.47
N HIS A 39 -13.20 -10.40 -3.51
CA HIS A 39 -14.25 -9.69 -2.78
C HIS A 39 -14.72 -10.54 -1.61
N ASP A 40 -15.07 -9.90 -0.48
CA ASP A 40 -15.64 -10.59 0.68
C ASP A 40 -17.08 -11.13 0.43
N GLU A 41 -17.90 -11.27 1.46
CA GLU A 41 -19.30 -11.73 1.30
C GLU A 41 -20.26 -10.59 0.91
N ASN A 42 -19.86 -9.34 1.12
CA ASN A 42 -20.68 -8.15 0.90
C ASN A 42 -20.22 -7.30 -0.31
N ASP A 43 -19.09 -7.67 -0.95
CA ASP A 43 -18.33 -6.84 -1.88
C ASP A 43 -17.85 -5.50 -1.25
N GLU A 44 -17.64 -5.48 0.07
CA GLU A 44 -17.16 -4.31 0.83
C GLU A 44 -15.63 -4.25 0.96
N ASN A 45 -14.96 -5.39 0.84
CA ASN A 45 -13.51 -5.53 0.91
C ASN A 45 -12.98 -6.13 -0.39
N VAL A 46 -11.93 -5.55 -0.94
CA VAL A 46 -11.37 -5.84 -2.27
C VAL A 46 -9.86 -6.04 -2.14
N LEU A 47 -9.37 -7.28 -2.28
CA LEU A 47 -7.93 -7.57 -2.33
C LEU A 47 -7.49 -7.72 -3.79
N SER A 48 -6.49 -6.98 -4.25
CA SER A 48 -5.89 -7.16 -5.58
C SER A 48 -4.43 -7.62 -5.45
N VAL A 49 -4.09 -8.76 -6.05
CA VAL A 49 -2.71 -9.27 -6.08
C VAL A 49 -2.21 -9.23 -7.52
N GLU A 50 -1.09 -8.55 -7.76
CA GLU A 50 -0.37 -8.54 -9.04
C GLU A 50 0.85 -9.46 -8.95
N MET A 51 1.01 -10.38 -9.89
CA MET A 51 2.09 -11.39 -9.90
C MET A 51 2.80 -11.37 -11.26
N PRO A 52 4.14 -11.25 -11.31
CA PRO A 52 4.88 -11.22 -12.59
C PRO A 52 4.69 -12.47 -13.46
N ASP A 53 4.53 -13.64 -12.84
CA ASP A 53 4.47 -14.95 -13.52
C ASP A 53 3.50 -15.93 -12.81
N PHE A 54 2.17 -15.76 -13.01
CA PHE A 54 1.07 -16.79 -12.97
C PHE A 54 1.15 -17.99 -11.97
N MET A 55 0.17 -18.34 -11.11
CA MET A 55 -1.13 -17.80 -10.63
C MET A 55 -1.61 -18.74 -9.49
N LEU A 56 -2.34 -18.28 -8.44
CA LEU A 56 -3.20 -19.19 -7.63
C LEU A 56 -4.29 -18.46 -6.80
N TYR A 57 -5.34 -19.18 -6.37
CA TYR A 57 -6.61 -18.63 -5.85
C TYR A 57 -6.85 -18.95 -4.36
N VAL A 58 -8.00 -18.47 -3.85
CA VAL A 58 -8.48 -18.63 -2.47
C VAL A 58 -9.81 -19.41 -2.46
N ALA A 59 -9.96 -20.33 -1.52
CA ALA A 59 -11.25 -20.88 -1.10
C ALA A 59 -11.23 -21.02 0.43
N ASP A 60 -12.28 -20.48 1.07
CA ASP A 60 -12.60 -20.45 2.49
C ASP A 60 -11.60 -19.81 3.50
N GLY A 61 -12.14 -18.89 4.31
CA GLY A 61 -11.73 -18.69 5.70
C GLY A 61 -10.43 -17.90 5.99
N THR A 62 -10.58 -16.61 6.31
CA THR A 62 -9.55 -15.71 6.87
C THR A 62 -8.31 -15.44 6.00
N ILE A 63 -7.79 -14.21 6.06
CA ILE A 63 -6.72 -13.76 5.16
C ILE A 63 -5.39 -14.50 5.44
N GLY A 64 -5.16 -14.99 6.66
CA GLY A 64 -3.98 -15.80 7.00
C GLY A 64 -3.83 -17.07 6.16
N GLY A 65 -4.92 -17.79 5.88
CA GLY A 65 -4.89 -19.03 5.08
C GLY A 65 -4.52 -18.81 3.60
N ILE A 66 -4.60 -17.58 3.11
CA ILE A 66 -4.08 -17.18 1.79
C ILE A 66 -2.55 -17.15 1.85
N LEU A 67 -1.98 -16.59 2.91
CA LEU A 67 -0.57 -16.20 2.97
C LEU A 67 0.35 -17.35 3.40
N ASP A 68 -0.16 -18.32 4.17
CA ASP A 68 0.50 -19.62 4.44
C ASP A 68 0.93 -20.37 3.17
N LYS A 69 0.38 -20.02 2.00
CA LYS A 69 0.63 -20.67 0.70
C LYS A 69 1.52 -19.85 -0.26
N TYR A 70 1.74 -18.55 -0.01
CA TYR A 70 2.38 -17.62 -0.97
C TYR A 70 3.50 -16.77 -0.36
N GLY A 71 4.47 -17.40 0.30
CA GLY A 71 5.68 -16.74 0.84
C GLY A 71 6.59 -16.05 -0.21
N GLU A 72 6.19 -16.01 -1.48
CA GLU A 72 6.88 -15.36 -2.60
C GLU A 72 6.12 -14.13 -3.16
N ALA A 73 5.01 -13.72 -2.54
CA ALA A 73 4.22 -12.58 -3.02
C ALA A 73 5.02 -11.25 -2.96
N GLU A 74 5.26 -10.63 -4.12
CA GLU A 74 5.99 -9.35 -4.20
C GLU A 74 5.09 -8.11 -4.17
N SER A 75 3.82 -8.22 -4.58
CA SER A 75 2.84 -7.11 -4.62
C SER A 75 1.52 -7.50 -3.97
N LEU A 76 0.94 -6.59 -3.19
CA LEU A 76 -0.35 -6.74 -2.53
C LEU A 76 -1.11 -5.41 -2.52
N THR A 77 -2.40 -5.44 -2.87
CA THR A 77 -3.33 -4.32 -2.68
C THR A 77 -4.49 -4.77 -1.81
N ILE A 78 -4.76 -3.99 -0.78
CA ILE A 78 -5.87 -4.14 0.16
C ILE A 78 -6.77 -2.92 -0.05
N GLU A 79 -8.07 -3.14 -0.28
CA GLU A 79 -9.05 -2.08 -0.41
C GLU A 79 -10.33 -2.38 0.38
N GLY A 80 -11.02 -1.34 0.84
CA GLY A 80 -12.30 -1.42 1.53
C GLY A 80 -12.18 -1.62 3.04
N SER A 81 -13.30 -1.90 3.71
CA SER A 81 -13.55 -1.90 5.17
C SER A 81 -12.64 -2.75 6.10
N VAL A 82 -11.46 -3.18 5.66
CA VAL A 82 -10.42 -3.86 6.45
C VAL A 82 -10.00 -2.98 7.62
N LYS A 83 -9.71 -3.62 8.77
CA LYS A 83 -9.32 -2.93 10.02
C LYS A 83 -8.00 -3.40 10.62
N GLU A 84 -7.55 -4.60 10.27
CA GLU A 84 -6.39 -5.26 10.87
C GLU A 84 -5.50 -5.79 9.74
N LEU A 85 -4.18 -5.79 9.96
CA LEU A 85 -3.18 -6.18 8.95
C LEU A 85 -2.29 -7.36 9.39
N ASP A 86 -2.50 -7.94 10.57
CA ASP A 86 -1.63 -8.94 11.23
C ASP A 86 -1.11 -10.06 10.31
N TYR A 87 -1.97 -10.52 9.40
CA TYR A 87 -1.68 -11.54 8.42
C TYR A 87 -0.55 -11.18 7.43
N ILE A 88 -0.37 -9.91 7.04
CA ILE A 88 0.66 -9.54 6.05
C ILE A 88 2.07 -9.71 6.61
N SER A 89 2.22 -9.78 7.94
CA SER A 89 3.54 -9.74 8.57
C SER A 89 4.41 -10.96 8.23
N GLU A 90 3.83 -12.06 7.74
CA GLU A 90 4.54 -13.25 7.25
C GLU A 90 4.96 -13.15 5.77
N LEU A 91 4.58 -12.08 5.05
CA LEU A 91 4.96 -11.83 3.65
C LEU A 91 6.35 -11.17 3.56
N GLU A 92 7.39 -11.87 4.02
CA GLU A 92 8.76 -11.35 4.01
C GLU A 92 9.25 -10.94 2.60
N GLY A 93 8.71 -11.54 1.54
CA GLY A 93 9.02 -11.22 0.14
C GLY A 93 8.40 -9.93 -0.40
N LEU A 94 7.47 -9.29 0.32
CA LEU A 94 6.66 -8.19 -0.20
C LEU A 94 7.50 -6.93 -0.48
N LYS A 95 7.36 -6.39 -1.70
CA LYS A 95 8.05 -5.19 -2.20
C LYS A 95 7.09 -4.03 -2.46
N TYR A 96 5.83 -4.32 -2.80
CA TYR A 96 4.81 -3.34 -3.14
C TYR A 96 3.56 -3.61 -2.29
N LEU A 97 3.08 -2.60 -1.58
CA LEU A 97 1.85 -2.66 -0.79
C LEU A 97 1.00 -1.43 -1.07
N SER A 98 -0.28 -1.65 -1.39
CA SER A 98 -1.30 -0.60 -1.41
C SER A 98 -2.39 -0.92 -0.39
N VAL A 99 -2.86 0.10 0.34
CA VAL A 99 -3.96 0.03 1.31
C VAL A 99 -4.91 1.19 1.02
N LEU A 100 -6.14 0.91 0.60
CA LEU A 100 -7.04 1.89 -0.02
C LEU A 100 -8.42 1.87 0.66
N ASN A 101 -8.95 3.03 1.03
CA ASN A 101 -10.32 3.18 1.54
C ASN A 101 -10.64 2.26 2.75
N SER A 102 -9.65 2.04 3.62
CA SER A 102 -9.73 1.08 4.74
C SER A 102 -9.88 1.73 6.11
N GLY A 103 -10.53 1.01 7.02
CA GLY A 103 -10.72 1.39 8.42
C GLY A 103 -9.59 0.93 9.35
N ILE A 104 -8.37 0.83 8.82
CA ILE A 104 -7.15 0.47 9.57
C ILE A 104 -6.70 1.69 10.37
N ASP A 105 -6.43 1.50 11.66
CA ASP A 105 -5.85 2.50 12.56
C ASP A 105 -4.42 2.14 13.01
N ASP A 106 -4.02 0.88 12.85
CA ASP A 106 -2.75 0.31 13.28
C ASP A 106 -1.92 -0.26 12.12
N LEU A 107 -0.64 0.11 12.08
CA LEU A 107 0.32 -0.27 11.05
C LEU A 107 1.45 -1.18 11.54
N ARG A 108 1.44 -1.64 12.81
CA ARG A 108 2.53 -2.46 13.42
C ARG A 108 2.90 -3.69 12.58
N SER A 109 1.94 -4.28 11.88
CA SER A 109 2.15 -5.44 11.00
C SER A 109 3.08 -5.15 9.81
N LEU A 110 3.29 -3.88 9.45
CA LEU A 110 4.31 -3.46 8.48
C LEU A 110 5.75 -3.64 8.99
N GLU A 111 5.99 -3.63 10.30
CA GLU A 111 7.36 -3.65 10.85
C GLU A 111 8.19 -4.85 10.38
N LYS A 112 7.56 -5.98 10.05
CA LYS A 112 8.25 -7.18 9.55
C LYS A 112 8.61 -7.10 8.06
N LEU A 113 8.00 -6.21 7.27
CA LEU A 113 8.12 -6.14 5.81
C LEU A 113 9.45 -5.50 5.33
N LYS A 114 10.59 -6.05 5.75
CA LYS A 114 11.92 -5.47 5.51
C LYS A 114 12.36 -5.41 4.04
N ASN A 115 11.56 -5.96 3.12
CA ASN A 115 11.76 -5.87 1.67
C ASN A 115 10.87 -4.84 0.97
N LEU A 116 9.96 -4.16 1.69
CA LEU A 116 9.02 -3.21 1.11
C LEU A 116 9.75 -1.99 0.53
N LYS A 117 9.45 -1.68 -0.74
CA LYS A 117 10.01 -0.59 -1.55
C LYS A 117 8.99 0.50 -1.82
N ILE A 118 7.73 0.13 -2.06
CA ILE A 118 6.64 1.07 -2.32
C ILE A 118 5.49 0.77 -1.36
N LEU A 119 5.06 1.82 -0.67
CA LEU A 119 3.86 1.79 0.18
C LEU A 119 2.89 2.89 -0.29
N VAL A 120 1.67 2.50 -0.63
CA VAL A 120 0.55 3.39 -0.91
C VAL A 120 -0.50 3.20 0.17
N VAL A 121 -0.94 4.29 0.79
CA VAL A 121 -2.01 4.35 1.78
C VAL A 121 -2.93 5.50 1.35
N SER A 122 -4.19 5.20 1.05
CA SER A 122 -5.14 6.18 0.52
C SER A 122 -6.50 6.03 1.20
N GLY A 123 -7.15 7.13 1.58
CA GLY A 123 -8.50 7.09 2.18
C GLY A 123 -8.58 6.30 3.49
N CYS A 124 -7.48 6.19 4.22
CA CYS A 124 -7.39 5.46 5.48
C CYS A 124 -7.44 6.46 6.64
N ASP A 125 -8.65 6.88 7.00
CA ASP A 125 -8.89 8.08 7.82
C ASP A 125 -8.57 7.92 9.32
N GLU A 126 -8.38 6.71 9.83
CA GLU A 126 -8.11 6.45 11.25
C GLU A 126 -6.61 6.31 11.59
N ILE A 127 -5.73 6.26 10.59
CA ILE A 127 -4.28 6.16 10.79
C ILE A 127 -3.76 7.45 11.44
N ARG A 128 -3.12 7.28 12.61
CA ARG A 128 -2.49 8.38 13.39
C ARG A 128 -1.00 8.15 13.62
N ASP A 129 -0.60 6.91 13.86
CA ASP A 129 0.79 6.53 14.13
C ASP A 129 1.44 5.89 12.90
N VAL A 130 2.49 6.53 12.39
CA VAL A 130 3.31 6.03 11.28
C VAL A 130 4.68 5.52 11.72
N SER A 131 4.91 5.37 13.04
CA SER A 131 6.13 4.79 13.60
C SER A 131 6.52 3.44 12.99
N PRO A 132 5.57 2.50 12.72
CA PRO A 132 5.87 1.25 12.03
C PRO A 132 6.52 1.41 10.64
N ILE A 133 6.16 2.47 9.90
CA ILE A 133 6.70 2.74 8.56
C ILE A 133 8.17 3.18 8.67
N GLY A 134 8.53 3.96 9.69
CA GLY A 134 9.91 4.40 9.94
C GLY A 134 10.91 3.25 10.15
N GLU A 135 10.43 2.03 10.37
CA GLU A 135 11.25 0.81 10.52
C GLU A 135 11.43 0.02 9.20
N LEU A 136 11.04 0.58 8.05
CA LEU A 136 11.15 -0.04 6.72
C LEU A 136 12.45 0.37 5.99
N PRO A 137 13.54 -0.42 6.05
CA PRO A 137 14.88 0.02 5.64
C PRO A 137 15.06 0.16 4.12
N LYS A 138 14.14 -0.35 3.31
CA LYS A 138 14.22 -0.36 1.84
C LYS A 138 13.12 0.47 1.15
N LEU A 139 12.35 1.25 1.91
CA LEU A 139 11.27 2.05 1.34
C LEU A 139 11.85 3.19 0.48
N GLU A 140 11.51 3.17 -0.81
CA GLU A 140 11.97 4.11 -1.84
C GLU A 140 10.87 5.10 -2.24
N SER A 141 9.60 4.69 -2.13
CA SER A 141 8.43 5.51 -2.45
C SER A 141 7.31 5.33 -1.40
N LEU A 142 6.78 6.44 -0.92
CA LEU A 142 5.70 6.46 0.07
C LEU A 142 4.59 7.41 -0.40
N VAL A 143 3.36 6.91 -0.46
CA VAL A 143 2.19 7.69 -0.86
C VAL A 143 1.16 7.61 0.25
N PHE A 144 0.90 8.73 0.92
CA PHE A 144 -0.29 8.97 1.72
C PHE A 144 -1.25 9.88 0.94
N ARG A 145 -2.53 9.51 0.85
CA ARG A 145 -3.58 10.40 0.32
C ARG A 145 -4.82 10.35 1.18
N HIS A 146 -5.43 11.50 1.46
CA HIS A 146 -6.69 11.57 2.21
C HIS A 146 -6.67 10.69 3.48
N CYS A 147 -5.59 10.74 4.25
CA CYS A 147 -5.47 10.06 5.54
C CYS A 147 -5.70 11.12 6.61
N ASN A 148 -6.97 11.49 6.85
CA ASN A 148 -7.29 12.76 7.48
C ASN A 148 -6.94 12.81 8.98
N SER A 149 -6.77 11.69 9.70
CA SER A 149 -6.25 11.71 11.07
C SER A 149 -4.73 11.76 11.19
N LEU A 150 -3.97 11.74 10.08
CA LEU A 150 -2.52 11.84 10.12
C LEU A 150 -2.09 13.26 10.50
N GLU A 151 -1.35 13.38 11.59
CA GLU A 151 -0.86 14.65 12.17
C GLU A 151 0.67 14.69 12.26
N ASP A 152 1.28 13.64 12.83
CA ASP A 152 2.72 13.54 13.05
C ASP A 152 3.38 12.60 12.02
N ILE A 153 4.40 13.11 11.34
CA ILE A 153 5.24 12.36 10.41
C ILE A 153 6.72 12.29 10.86
N GLY A 154 7.01 12.70 12.10
CA GLY A 154 8.32 12.59 12.76
C GLY A 154 9.04 11.27 12.53
N PRO A 155 8.38 10.10 12.68
CA PRO A 155 9.04 8.81 12.46
C PRO A 155 9.56 8.56 11.04
N LEU A 156 9.08 9.31 10.04
CA LEU A 156 9.51 9.13 8.64
C LEU A 156 10.95 9.59 8.40
N SER A 157 11.58 10.41 9.26
CA SER A 157 12.97 10.85 9.06
C SER A 157 14.01 9.72 9.12
N LYS A 158 13.61 8.54 9.64
CA LYS A 158 14.42 7.31 9.62
C LYS A 158 14.59 6.71 8.21
N LEU A 159 13.75 7.10 7.24
CA LEU A 159 13.66 6.47 5.92
C LEU A 159 14.77 6.92 4.97
N VAL A 160 16.03 6.64 5.30
CA VAL A 160 17.22 7.12 4.57
C VAL A 160 17.27 6.76 3.08
N ASN A 161 16.49 5.79 2.61
CA ASN A 161 16.39 5.38 1.20
C ASN A 161 15.16 5.96 0.47
N LEU A 162 14.33 6.77 1.13
CA LEU A 162 13.12 7.36 0.54
C LEU A 162 13.52 8.43 -0.50
N ARG A 163 12.97 8.28 -1.71
CA ARG A 163 13.22 9.18 -2.85
C ARG A 163 11.97 9.95 -3.24
N TYR A 164 10.80 9.34 -3.11
CA TYR A 164 9.51 9.93 -3.49
C TYR A 164 8.55 9.90 -2.29
N ILE A 165 7.98 11.06 -1.94
CA ILE A 165 6.87 11.13 -1.00
C ILE A 165 5.71 11.95 -1.57
N ILE A 166 4.50 11.42 -1.46
CA ILE A 166 3.25 12.10 -1.78
C ILE A 166 2.39 12.07 -0.52
N MET A 167 1.89 13.22 -0.08
CA MET A 167 1.03 13.40 1.09
C MET A 167 -0.26 14.16 0.73
N SER A 168 -0.71 14.03 -0.52
CA SER A 168 -1.73 14.90 -1.10
C SER A 168 -3.09 14.76 -0.41
N GLY A 169 -3.67 15.88 0.03
CA GLY A 169 -4.98 15.90 0.68
C GLY A 169 -4.97 15.45 2.14
N ASN A 170 -3.81 15.39 2.80
CA ASN A 170 -3.71 15.11 4.23
C ASN A 170 -3.90 16.41 5.03
N ILE A 171 -5.14 16.69 5.44
CA ILE A 171 -5.53 18.02 5.93
C ILE A 171 -4.95 18.41 7.30
N ASN A 172 -4.39 17.46 8.04
CA ASN A 172 -4.01 17.63 9.44
C ASN A 172 -2.50 17.68 9.72
N VAL A 173 -1.65 17.25 8.79
CA VAL A 173 -0.18 17.39 8.88
C VAL A 173 0.21 18.88 8.81
N GLU A 174 0.99 19.35 9.79
CA GLU A 174 1.48 20.75 9.87
C GLU A 174 3.01 20.84 9.76
N ASP A 175 3.73 19.94 10.45
CA ASP A 175 5.19 19.90 10.43
C ASP A 175 5.71 18.90 9.39
N ILE A 176 6.57 19.38 8.49
CA ILE A 176 7.25 18.59 7.45
C ILE A 176 8.78 18.64 7.58
N SER A 177 9.30 19.21 8.68
CA SER A 177 10.73 19.19 8.99
C SER A 177 11.38 17.80 8.99
N PRO A 178 10.69 16.68 9.33
CA PRO A 178 11.25 15.33 9.21
C PRO A 178 11.68 14.95 7.78
N LEU A 179 11.10 15.58 6.75
CA LEU A 179 11.46 15.33 5.35
C LEU A 179 12.79 16.01 4.95
N ALA A 180 13.20 17.07 5.66
CA ALA A 180 14.47 17.74 5.43
C ALA A 180 15.68 16.90 5.90
N GLU A 181 15.45 15.92 6.78
CA GLU A 181 16.48 15.00 7.27
C GLU A 181 16.80 13.87 6.26
N LEU A 182 16.02 13.73 5.18
CA LEU A 182 16.11 12.61 4.23
C LEU A 182 17.14 12.86 3.12
N PRO A 183 18.30 12.18 3.12
CA PRO A 183 19.44 12.54 2.26
C PRO A 183 19.28 12.18 0.79
N ASN A 184 18.31 11.31 0.45
CA ASN A 184 18.07 10.82 -0.91
C ASN A 184 16.71 11.28 -1.47
N LEU A 185 16.04 12.23 -0.82
CA LEU A 185 14.72 12.70 -1.24
C LEU A 185 14.81 13.54 -2.52
N GLU A 186 14.05 13.14 -3.54
CA GLU A 186 14.04 13.75 -4.88
C GLU A 186 12.70 14.46 -5.19
N TYR A 187 11.60 13.99 -4.61
CA TYR A 187 10.26 14.53 -4.87
C TYR A 187 9.37 14.52 -3.62
N VAL A 188 8.74 15.66 -3.35
CA VAL A 188 7.72 15.86 -2.31
C VAL A 188 6.47 16.45 -2.97
N ASN A 189 5.32 15.82 -2.77
CA ASN A 189 4.02 16.42 -3.08
C ASN A 189 3.18 16.57 -1.81
N ILE A 190 2.77 17.80 -1.49
CA ILE A 190 1.92 18.15 -0.35
C ILE A 190 0.64 18.89 -0.79
N SER A 191 0.27 18.79 -2.08
CA SER A 191 -0.95 19.40 -2.64
C SER A 191 -2.18 19.11 -1.76
N GLY A 192 -2.99 20.13 -1.48
CA GLY A 192 -4.16 19.97 -0.62
C GLY A 192 -3.86 19.66 0.86
N SER A 193 -2.66 19.97 1.37
CA SER A 193 -2.31 19.88 2.81
C SER A 193 -2.29 21.28 3.47
N PRO A 194 -3.45 21.92 3.70
CA PRO A 194 -3.57 23.36 4.01
C PRO A 194 -2.92 23.83 5.33
N LYS A 195 -2.53 22.90 6.21
CA LYS A 195 -1.79 23.23 7.45
C LYS A 195 -0.29 23.33 7.24
N VAL A 196 0.27 22.69 6.20
CA VAL A 196 1.69 22.80 5.87
C VAL A 196 1.97 24.20 5.32
N LYS A 197 2.66 25.03 6.09
CA LYS A 197 2.94 26.44 5.77
C LYS A 197 4.40 26.74 5.48
N ASN A 198 5.31 25.88 5.92
CA ASN A 198 6.74 26.13 5.87
C ASN A 198 7.46 25.04 5.06
N ILE A 199 7.63 25.29 3.77
CA ILE A 199 8.43 24.44 2.88
C ILE A 199 9.90 24.88 2.74
N SER A 200 10.31 26.02 3.30
CA SER A 200 11.66 26.56 3.07
C SER A 200 12.77 25.68 3.67
N LEU A 201 12.42 24.81 4.62
CA LEU A 201 13.29 23.74 5.14
C LEU A 201 13.67 22.69 4.08
N LEU A 202 12.93 22.60 2.97
CA LEU A 202 13.19 21.70 1.85
C LEU A 202 13.86 22.40 0.66
N GLU A 203 13.84 23.74 0.61
CA GLU A 203 14.40 24.54 -0.49
C GLU A 203 15.93 24.52 -0.53
N ASP A 204 16.59 24.14 0.57
CA ASP A 204 18.06 23.98 0.67
C ASP A 204 18.60 22.78 -0.15
N ASN A 205 17.74 21.86 -0.61
CA ASN A 205 18.14 20.73 -1.46
C ASN A 205 17.91 21.07 -2.95
N GLU A 206 18.98 21.47 -3.64
CA GLU A 206 18.96 21.90 -5.06
C GLU A 206 18.41 20.85 -6.05
N ASN A 207 18.31 19.57 -5.66
CA ASN A 207 17.78 18.49 -6.51
C ASN A 207 16.36 18.05 -6.11
N LEU A 208 15.80 18.58 -5.03
CA LEU A 208 14.48 18.23 -4.52
C LEU A 208 13.38 19.02 -5.24
N GLN A 209 12.45 18.31 -5.85
CA GLN A 209 11.23 18.89 -6.42
C GLN A 209 10.12 18.90 -5.37
N VAL A 210 9.57 20.08 -5.09
CA VAL A 210 8.45 20.25 -4.14
C VAL A 210 7.21 20.77 -4.88
N ASP A 211 6.10 20.04 -4.76
CA ASP A 211 4.79 20.43 -5.28
C ASP A 211 3.79 20.64 -4.15
N GLN A 212 3.03 21.73 -4.21
CA GLN A 212 2.14 22.20 -3.14
C GLN A 212 0.80 22.79 -3.65
N ASN A 213 0.55 22.79 -4.95
CA ASN A 213 -0.62 23.46 -5.57
C ASN A 213 -1.75 22.48 -5.93
#